data_AF-Q51704-F1
#
_entry.id   AF-Q51704-F1
#
_cell.length_a   1.000
_cell.length_b   1.000
_cell.length_c   1.000
_cell.angle_alpha   90.00
_cell.angle_beta   90.00
_cell.angle_gamma   90.00
#
_symmetry.space_group_name_H-M   'P 1'
#
loop_
_entity.id
_entity.type
_entity.pdbx_description
1 polymer ?
#
loop_
_entity_poly.entity_id
_entity_poly.type
_entity_poly.pdbx_seq_one_letter_code
_entity_poly.pdbx_strand_id
1 'polypeptide(L)'
;RWPIPARMRMFDWLKRYHECGNPCQTCARQCPVQSIHPTGEINPNECINCLHCQVLYQSETTCPVVIKKLKRREAVAAGSMPKLGQPPAGHPNAGPQD
;
A
#
# COMPACT_ATOMS: atom_id res chain seq x y z
N ARG A 1 -38.83 -6.12 -21.74
CA ARG A 1 -38.21 -5.86 -20.41
C ARG A 1 -36.78 -6.36 -20.47
N TRP A 2 -35.82 -5.52 -20.89
CA TRP A 2 -34.42 -5.92 -20.94
C TRP A 2 -33.78 -5.73 -19.55
N PRO A 3 -33.13 -6.76 -18.98
CA PRO A 3 -32.33 -6.60 -17.77
C PRO A 3 -31.08 -5.79 -18.12
N ILE A 4 -30.77 -4.79 -17.30
CA ILE A 4 -29.51 -4.03 -17.37
C ILE A 4 -28.56 -4.72 -16.40
N PRO A 5 -27.60 -5.57 -16.84
CA PRO A 5 -26.59 -6.10 -15.95
C PRO A 5 -25.49 -5.05 -15.82
N ALA A 6 -25.67 -4.06 -14.95
CA ALA A 6 -24.66 -3.05 -14.73
C ALA A 6 -24.41 -2.86 -13.23
N ARG A 7 -23.85 -3.90 -12.58
CA ARG A 7 -23.05 -3.67 -11.38
C ARG A 7 -21.75 -3.00 -11.85
N MET A 8 -21.85 -1.73 -12.27
CA MET A 8 -20.71 -0.95 -12.72
C MET A 8 -19.66 -0.98 -11.62
N ARG A 9 -18.47 -1.47 -11.95
CA ARG A 9 -17.31 -1.39 -11.07
C ARG A 9 -16.77 0.04 -11.10
N MET A 10 -17.59 0.97 -10.60
CA MET A 10 -17.28 2.40 -10.53
C MET A 10 -16.02 2.72 -9.73
N PHE A 11 -15.41 1.73 -9.05
CA PHE A 11 -14.23 1.92 -8.20
C PHE A 11 -13.06 0.99 -8.52
N ASP A 12 -13.14 0.14 -9.56
CA ASP A 12 -12.00 -0.69 -9.98
C ASP A 12 -10.85 0.16 -10.55
N TRP A 13 -11.12 1.42 -10.92
CA TRP A 13 -10.11 2.35 -11.41
C TRP A 13 -9.34 3.09 -10.31
N LEU A 14 -9.76 2.99 -9.03
CA LEU A 14 -9.03 3.63 -7.93
C LEU A 14 -7.68 2.94 -7.76
N LYS A 15 -6.61 3.71 -7.96
CA LYS A 15 -5.25 3.25 -7.73
C LYS A 15 -5.04 2.99 -6.24
N ARG A 16 -4.68 1.76 -5.90
CA ARG A 16 -4.31 1.32 -4.55
C ARG A 16 -3.08 0.43 -4.66
N TYR A 17 -2.26 0.41 -3.60
CA TYR A 17 -1.16 -0.53 -3.50
C TYR A 17 -1.65 -1.88 -2.98
N HIS A 18 -0.92 -2.96 -3.30
CA HIS A 18 -1.24 -4.30 -2.82
C HIS A 18 -1.27 -4.41 -1.29
N GLU A 19 -0.44 -3.59 -0.61
CA GLU A 19 -0.31 -3.55 0.85
C GLU A 19 -1.43 -2.74 1.55
N CYS A 20 -2.31 -2.08 0.80
CA CYS A 20 -3.46 -1.33 1.34
C CYS A 20 -4.58 -2.30 1.77
N GLY A 21 -4.76 -2.50 3.07
CA GLY A 21 -5.68 -3.46 3.69
C GLY A 21 -4.91 -4.44 4.58
N ASN A 22 -3.76 -4.94 4.14
CA ASN A 22 -2.88 -5.71 5.02
C ASN A 22 -1.41 -5.47 4.63
N PRO A 23 -0.57 -4.86 5.49
CA PRO A 23 -0.84 -4.37 6.86
C PRO A 23 -1.35 -2.92 6.94
N CYS A 24 -1.47 -2.19 5.83
CA CYS A 24 -1.78 -0.76 5.86
C CYS A 24 -3.28 -0.47 6.03
N GLN A 25 -3.66 0.14 7.16
CA GLN A 25 -5.04 0.52 7.49
C GLN A 25 -5.30 2.03 7.43
N THR A 26 -4.40 2.81 6.83
CA THR A 26 -4.46 4.29 6.88
C THR A 26 -5.70 4.84 6.16
N CYS A 27 -5.97 4.40 4.93
CA CYS A 27 -7.13 4.87 4.18
C CYS A 27 -8.46 4.46 4.81
N ALA A 28 -8.53 3.27 5.41
CA ALA A 28 -9.74 2.79 6.09
C ALA A 28 -10.05 3.63 7.33
N ARG A 29 -9.04 3.93 8.16
CA ARG A 29 -9.19 4.74 9.39
C ARG A 29 -9.52 6.22 9.13
N GLN A 30 -9.04 6.78 8.02
CA GLN A 30 -9.31 8.18 7.65
C GLN A 30 -10.56 8.34 6.77
N CYS A 31 -11.20 7.25 6.35
CA CYS A 31 -12.43 7.34 5.58
C CYS A 31 -13.57 7.84 6.47
N PRO A 32 -14.18 9.01 6.19
CA PRO A 32 -15.21 9.59 7.06
C PRO A 32 -16.47 8.73 7.17
N VAL A 33 -16.78 7.98 6.12
CA VAL A 33 -17.95 7.08 6.04
C VAL A 33 -17.58 5.61 6.27
N GLN A 34 -16.30 5.32 6.57
CA GLN A 34 -15.79 3.97 6.80
C GLN A 34 -16.14 2.95 5.70
N SER A 35 -16.31 3.42 4.45
CA SER A 35 -16.68 2.58 3.30
C SER A 35 -15.57 1.64 2.80
N ILE A 36 -14.46 1.54 3.54
CA ILE A 36 -13.30 0.73 3.19
C ILE A 36 -13.14 -0.35 4.26
N HIS A 37 -13.27 -1.61 3.85
CA HIS A 37 -13.09 -2.75 4.74
C HIS A 37 -11.65 -2.86 5.23
N PRO A 38 -11.42 -3.52 6.38
CA PRO A 38 -10.07 -3.83 6.85
C PRO A 38 -9.27 -4.66 5.85
N THR A 39 -9.91 -5.46 5.01
CA THR A 39 -9.25 -6.21 3.91
C THR A 39 -8.71 -5.31 2.80
N GLY A 40 -9.16 -4.04 2.75
CA GLY A 40 -8.82 -3.08 1.73
C GLY A 40 -9.86 -2.94 0.62
N GLU A 41 -10.94 -3.72 0.63
CA GLU A 41 -12.02 -3.59 -0.35
C GLU A 41 -12.86 -2.34 -0.09
N ILE A 42 -13.35 -1.69 -1.16
CA ILE A 42 -14.21 -0.50 -1.06
C ILE A 42 -15.66 -0.93 -1.30
N ASN A 43 -16.55 -0.62 -0.36
CA ASN A 43 -17.98 -0.86 -0.53
C ASN A 43 -18.61 0.28 -1.36
N PRO A 44 -19.05 0.03 -2.60
CA PRO A 44 -19.65 1.06 -3.45
C PRO A 44 -20.96 1.63 -2.89
N ASN A 45 -21.67 0.88 -2.06
CA ASN A 45 -22.98 1.30 -1.53
C ASN A 45 -22.83 2.33 -0.41
N GLU A 46 -21.71 2.33 0.30
CA GLU A 46 -21.43 3.25 1.41
C GLU A 46 -20.46 4.38 0.99
N CYS A 47 -19.76 4.22 -0.14
CA CYS A 47 -18.79 5.19 -0.63
C CYS A 47 -19.48 6.43 -1.23
N ILE A 48 -19.19 7.60 -0.66
CA ILE A 48 -19.70 8.90 -1.13
C ILE A 48 -18.83 9.60 -2.19
N ASN A 49 -17.81 8.91 -2.74
CA ASN A 49 -16.95 9.42 -3.81
C ASN A 49 -16.16 10.70 -3.48
N CYS A 50 -15.83 10.92 -2.20
CA CYS A 50 -15.05 12.09 -1.76
C CYS A 50 -13.58 12.09 -2.18
N LEU A 51 -13.06 10.97 -2.70
CA LEU A 51 -11.68 10.79 -3.18
C LEU A 51 -10.57 11.09 -2.14
N HIS A 52 -10.90 11.21 -0.86
CA HIS A 52 -9.91 11.43 0.20
C HIS A 52 -8.83 10.33 0.23
N CYS A 53 -9.22 9.08 -0.04
CA CYS A 53 -8.28 7.96 -0.14
C CYS A 53 -7.26 8.12 -1.30
N GLN A 54 -7.60 8.82 -2.38
CA GLN A 54 -6.67 9.09 -3.50
C GLN A 54 -5.66 10.18 -3.14
N VAL A 55 -6.08 11.18 -2.35
CA VAL A 55 -5.16 12.19 -1.80
C VAL A 55 -4.16 11.54 -0.85
N LEU A 56 -4.65 10.70 0.07
CA LEU A 56 -3.79 9.93 0.97
C LEU A 56 -2.86 8.98 0.22
N TYR A 57 -3.33 8.33 -0.85
CA TYR A 57 -2.53 7.42 -1.67
C TYR A 57 -1.24 8.07 -2.23
N GLN A 58 -1.29 9.35 -2.58
CA GLN A 58 -0.16 10.12 -3.12
C GLN A 58 0.62 10.89 -2.04
N SER A 59 0.13 10.92 -0.80
CA SER A 59 0.74 11.68 0.28
C SER A 59 2.10 11.10 0.69
N GLU A 60 3.12 11.94 0.62
CA GLU A 60 4.51 11.64 1.01
C GLU A 60 4.72 11.57 2.52
N THR A 61 3.79 12.09 3.31
CA THR A 61 3.88 12.15 4.78
C THR A 61 2.96 11.16 5.48
N THR A 62 1.90 10.72 4.81
CA THR A 62 0.84 9.89 5.43
C THR A 62 0.81 8.47 4.90
N CYS A 63 1.14 8.25 3.61
CA CYS A 63 1.09 6.91 3.03
C CYS A 63 2.37 6.14 3.36
N PRO A 64 2.31 5.03 4.13
CA PRO A 64 3.51 4.28 4.51
C PRO A 64 4.26 3.73 3.29
N VAL A 65 3.53 3.42 2.21
CA VAL A 65 4.10 2.93 0.96
C VAL A 65 4.98 3.99 0.29
N VAL A 66 4.47 5.21 0.20
CA VAL A 66 5.16 6.33 -0.44
C VAL A 66 6.36 6.75 0.41
N ILE A 67 6.18 6.88 1.72
CA ILE A 67 7.26 7.17 2.68
C ILE A 67 8.39 6.13 2.52
N LYS A 68 8.06 4.83 2.48
CA LYS A 68 9.06 3.77 2.32
C LYS A 68 9.79 3.85 0.97
N LYS A 69 9.07 4.18 -0.11
CA LYS A 69 9.66 4.38 -1.44
C LYS A 69 10.60 5.59 -1.46
N LEU A 70 10.21 6.71 -0.86
CA LEU A 70 11.05 7.91 -0.75
C LEU A 70 12.30 7.64 0.07
N LYS A 71 12.16 7.08 1.28
CA LYS A 71 13.31 6.68 2.12
C LYS A 71 14.26 5.73 1.40
N ARG A 72 13.74 4.77 0.63
CA ARG A 72 14.58 3.87 -0.19
C ARG A 72 15.33 4.65 -1.27
N ARG A 73 14.67 5.57 -1.97
CA ARG A 73 15.31 6.41 -2.99
C ARG A 73 16.40 7.30 -2.40
N GLU A 74 16.14 7.90 -1.25
CA GLU A 74 17.11 8.71 -0.51
C GLU A 74 18.32 7.89 -0.07
N ALA A 75 18.10 6.70 0.50
CA ALA A 75 19.20 5.81 0.92
C ALA A 75 20.10 5.38 -0.25
N VAL A 76 19.51 5.13 -1.43
CA VAL A 76 20.25 4.81 -2.66
C VAL A 76 21.00 6.05 -3.16
N ALA A 77 20.36 7.22 -3.17
CA ALA A 77 20.99 8.48 -3.59
C ALA A 77 22.15 8.89 -2.68
N ALA A 78 22.03 8.63 -1.37
CA ALA A 78 23.07 8.89 -0.37
C ALA A 78 24.23 7.86 -0.39
N GLY A 79 24.20 6.87 -1.29
CA GLY A 79 25.23 5.82 -1.36
C GLY A 79 25.25 4.86 -0.17
N SER A 80 24.26 4.93 0.72
CA SER A 80 24.12 4.02 1.84
C SER A 80 23.54 2.68 1.35
N MET A 81 24.42 1.76 0.96
CA MET A 81 24.03 0.35 0.80
C MET A 81 23.52 -0.16 2.15
N PRO A 82 22.31 -0.76 2.22
CA PRO A 82 21.90 -1.47 3.41
C PRO A 82 22.96 -2.54 3.69
N LYS A 83 23.59 -2.50 4.86
CA LYS A 83 24.43 -3.61 5.33
C LYS A 83 23.49 -4.81 5.50
N LEU A 84 23.36 -5.63 4.46
CA LEU A 84 22.88 -6.99 4.65
C LEU A 84 23.89 -7.63 5.60
N GLY A 85 23.43 -7.97 6.81
CA GLY A 85 24.26 -8.65 7.78
C GLY A 85 24.84 -9.95 7.22
N GLN A 86 25.82 -10.51 7.92
CA GLN A 86 26.43 -11.78 7.54
C GLN A 86 25.32 -12.84 7.31
N PRO A 87 25.37 -13.62 6.22
CA PRO A 87 24.41 -14.69 6.03
C PRO A 87 24.41 -15.66 7.22
N PRO A 88 23.26 -16.24 7.59
CA PRO A 88 23.16 -17.16 8.72
C PRO A 88 24.09 -18.37 8.53
N ALA A 89 24.57 -18.93 9.63
CA ALA A 89 25.44 -20.10 9.63
C ALA A 89 24.77 -21.26 8.85
N GLY A 90 25.46 -21.78 7.83
CA GLY A 90 24.96 -22.84 6.95
C GLY A 90 24.35 -22.38 5.61
N HIS A 91 24.31 -21.07 5.32
CA HIS A 91 23.95 -20.59 3.98
C HIS A 91 25.07 -20.90 2.96
N PRO A 92 24.77 -21.22 1.68
CA PRO A 92 25.79 -21.52 0.66
C PRO A 92 26.84 -20.42 0.43
N ASN A 93 26.53 -19.17 0.80
CA ASN A 93 27.44 -18.03 0.76
C ASN A 93 28.05 -17.66 2.13
N ALA A 94 27.92 -18.50 3.16
CA ALA A 94 28.62 -18.29 4.43
C ALA A 94 30.10 -18.66 4.24
N GLY A 95 31.00 -17.70 4.46
CA GLY A 95 32.45 -17.96 4.46
C GLY A 95 32.88 -18.84 5.64
N PRO A 96 34.10 -19.41 5.61
CA PRO A 96 34.67 -20.12 6.75
C PRO A 96 34.64 -19.22 7.99
N GLN A 97 34.14 -19.77 9.10
CA GLN A 97 34.16 -19.11 10.39
C GLN A 97 35.51 -19.47 11.03
N ASP A 98 36.43 -18.50 11.09
CA ASP A 98 37.75 -18.59 11.75
C ASP A 98 37.66 -18.74 13.28
#